data_AF-V7BKB0-F1
#
_entry.id   AF-V7BKB0-F1
#
_cell.length_a   1.000
_cell.length_b   1.000
_cell.length_c   1.000
_cell.angle_alpha   90.00
_cell.angle_beta   90.00
_cell.angle_gamma   90.00
#
_symmetry.space_group_name_H-M   'P 1'
#
loop_
_entity.id
_entity.type
_entity.pdbx_description
1 polymer ?
#
loop_
_entity_poly.entity_id
_entity_poly.type
_entity_poly.pdbx_seq_one_letter_code
_entity_poly.pdbx_strand_id
1 'polypeptide(L)'
;GLNWKVKKLCPLLCESINTNQTIYIYLYCAASKRDTGIGPYFDLHKPLLYSKPSKFTSLVINGHRRICDLFDLHQEQVPYEVAWSWQKEIVRDKRAQITKEGDCNDTLIILQHPPVYTLGTASTVENVKFDMKNAPFNIYRTERGGEVTYHGPGQLVMYPIINLRKHKMDLHWYLRTLEEVVIRVLSSTFSIQASMVEGLTGVWEMRN
;
A
#
# COMPACT_ATOMS: atom_id res chain seq x y z
N GLY A 1 23.01 18.97 9.54
CA GLY A 1 22.73 17.80 10.38
C GLY A 1 21.28 17.87 10.84
N LEU A 2 20.44 16.93 10.41
CA LEU A 2 19.05 16.84 10.90
C LEU A 2 19.02 16.00 12.18
N ASN A 3 18.36 16.54 13.20
CA ASN A 3 18.10 15.88 14.48
C ASN A 3 17.30 14.59 14.29
N TRP A 4 17.88 13.43 14.60
CA TRP A 4 17.27 12.09 14.50
C TRP A 4 16.24 11.77 15.60
N LYS A 5 15.42 12.75 16.01
CA LYS A 5 14.41 12.54 17.08
C LYS A 5 13.14 11.83 16.62
N VAL A 6 12.99 11.51 15.34
CA VAL A 6 11.78 10.91 14.77
C VAL A 6 12.14 9.83 13.75
N LYS A 7 11.59 8.62 13.88
CA LYS A 7 11.77 7.51 12.91
C LYS A 7 10.47 7.30 12.13
N LYS A 8 10.53 7.29 10.80
CA LYS A 8 9.37 6.95 9.97
C LYS A 8 9.01 5.47 10.16
N LEU A 9 7.81 5.18 10.64
CA LEU A 9 7.27 3.83 10.82
C LEU A 9 6.38 3.41 9.66
N CYS A 10 5.83 4.34 8.88
CA CYS A 10 5.06 4.02 7.70
C CYS A 10 5.10 5.16 6.70
N PRO A 11 5.79 5.03 5.55
CA PRO A 11 5.47 5.84 4.39
C PRO A 11 4.08 5.45 3.87
N LEU A 12 3.19 6.43 3.78
CA LEU A 12 1.97 6.34 2.99
C LEU A 12 2.23 7.01 1.65
N LEU A 13 1.88 6.31 0.58
CA LEU A 13 2.06 6.78 -0.78
C LEU A 13 0.76 6.59 -1.53
N CYS A 14 0.33 7.59 -2.30
CA CYS A 14 -0.97 7.57 -2.94
C CYS A 14 -0.84 7.62 -4.45
N GLU A 15 -1.44 6.69 -5.19
CA GLU A 15 -1.53 6.73 -6.65
C GLU A 15 -2.94 7.11 -7.10
N SER A 16 -3.02 8.06 -8.03
CA SER A 16 -4.26 8.47 -8.67
C SER A 16 -4.15 8.17 -10.14
N ILE A 17 -4.72 7.07 -10.60
CA ILE A 17 -4.79 6.77 -12.04
C ILE A 17 -5.92 7.59 -12.65
N ASN A 18 -5.58 8.75 -13.19
CA ASN A 18 -6.45 9.66 -13.95
C ASN A 18 -7.46 10.46 -13.09
N THR A 19 -7.61 11.75 -13.40
CA THR A 19 -8.27 12.82 -12.62
C THR A 19 -9.78 12.67 -12.35
N ASN A 20 -10.37 11.48 -12.54
CA ASN A 20 -11.78 11.19 -12.30
C ASN A 20 -12.04 10.07 -11.26
N GLN A 21 -11.46 10.27 -10.07
CA GLN A 21 -12.00 9.86 -8.75
C GLN A 21 -12.06 8.35 -8.47
N THR A 22 -10.92 7.69 -8.56
CA THR A 22 -10.63 6.45 -7.80
C THR A 22 -9.19 6.56 -7.34
N ILE A 23 -8.95 6.44 -6.03
CA ILE A 23 -7.65 6.72 -5.42
C ILE A 23 -7.11 5.45 -4.78
N TYR A 24 -5.84 5.13 -5.06
CA TYR A 24 -5.10 4.00 -4.50
C TYR A 24 -4.13 4.52 -3.47
N ILE A 25 -4.00 3.83 -2.33
CA ILE A 25 -2.91 4.12 -1.39
C ILE A 25 -2.14 2.85 -1.10
N TYR A 26 -0.84 3.01 -0.93
CA TYR A 26 0.12 2.04 -0.45
C TYR A 26 0.23 2.25 1.07
N LEU A 27 -0.21 1.27 1.87
CA LEU A 27 0.06 1.23 3.30
C LEU A 27 1.30 0.38 3.55
N TYR A 28 2.24 0.89 4.33
CA TYR A 28 3.38 0.13 4.87
C TYR A 28 3.13 -0.22 6.33
N CYS A 29 3.49 -1.43 6.74
CA CYS A 29 3.82 -1.67 8.14
C CYS A 29 5.01 -2.62 8.19
N ALA A 30 6.21 -2.12 8.50
CA ALA A 30 7.30 -3.00 8.90
C ALA A 30 7.21 -3.25 10.40
N ALA A 31 6.73 -4.44 10.76
CA ALA A 31 7.11 -5.03 12.03
C ALA A 31 8.49 -5.66 11.83
N SER A 32 9.54 -5.02 12.35
CA SER A 32 10.89 -5.56 12.37
C SER A 32 10.90 -6.93 13.06
N LYS A 33 10.87 -8.03 12.28
CA LYS A 33 11.27 -9.35 12.76
C LYS A 33 12.54 -9.78 12.02
N ARG A 34 13.52 -10.19 12.82
CA ARG A 34 14.83 -10.66 12.39
C ARG A 34 14.68 -11.80 11.39
N ASP A 35 15.44 -11.64 10.32
CA ASP A 35 15.91 -12.59 9.30
C ASP A 35 15.49 -14.06 9.46
N THR A 36 14.76 -14.59 8.49
CA THR A 36 14.68 -16.03 8.21
C THR A 36 14.58 -16.27 6.70
N GLY A 37 15.71 -16.66 6.10
CA GLY A 37 15.85 -17.59 4.96
C GLY A 37 14.89 -17.48 3.78
N ILE A 38 15.41 -17.01 2.64
CA ILE A 38 14.75 -17.02 1.34
C ILE A 38 14.79 -18.45 0.76
N GLY A 39 13.62 -19.09 0.62
CA GLY A 39 13.43 -20.31 -0.18
C GLY A 39 13.05 -19.97 -1.62
N PRO A 40 13.39 -20.80 -2.63
CA PRO A 40 13.13 -20.51 -4.03
C PRO A 40 11.73 -21.02 -4.41
N TYR A 41 10.81 -20.13 -4.78
CA TYR A 41 9.61 -20.59 -5.46
C TYR A 41 8.91 -19.50 -6.28
N PHE A 42 9.42 -19.14 -7.47
CA PHE A 42 8.56 -18.43 -8.44
C PHE A 42 8.86 -18.84 -9.89
N ASP A 43 7.84 -19.45 -10.51
CA ASP A 43 7.71 -19.70 -11.94
C ASP A 43 6.86 -18.58 -12.56
N LEU A 44 7.45 -17.84 -13.51
CA LEU A 44 6.89 -16.65 -14.16
C LEU A 44 5.85 -16.96 -15.25
N HIS A 45 5.55 -18.24 -15.52
CA HIS A 45 4.70 -18.65 -16.65
C HIS A 45 3.32 -19.24 -16.28
N LYS A 46 2.90 -19.23 -15.01
CA LYS A 46 1.55 -19.70 -14.67
C LYS A 46 0.48 -18.61 -14.90
N PRO A 47 -0.45 -18.80 -15.87
CA PRO A 47 -1.65 -17.98 -15.95
C PRO A 47 -2.48 -18.15 -14.66
N LEU A 48 -3.09 -17.03 -14.25
CA LEU A 48 -3.86 -16.84 -13.01
C LEU A 48 -4.79 -18.03 -12.67
N LEU A 49 -4.30 -18.93 -11.81
CA LEU A 49 -5.12 -19.78 -10.95
C LEU A 49 -5.06 -19.25 -9.50
N TYR A 50 -5.10 -17.93 -9.32
CA TYR A 50 -5.50 -17.40 -8.03
C TYR A 50 -7.03 -17.33 -8.04
N SER A 51 -7.65 -18.43 -7.61
CA SER A 51 -9.06 -18.44 -7.24
C SER A 51 -9.30 -17.24 -6.33
N LYS A 52 -10.16 -16.31 -6.78
CA LYS A 52 -10.76 -15.23 -5.99
C LYS A 52 -10.82 -15.66 -4.51
N PRO A 53 -10.02 -15.09 -3.60
CA PRO A 53 -9.95 -15.57 -2.22
C PRO A 53 -11.38 -15.64 -1.67
N SER A 54 -11.80 -16.84 -1.34
CA SER A 54 -13.18 -17.23 -1.06
C SER A 54 -13.65 -16.79 0.34
N LYS A 55 -12.99 -15.81 0.95
CA LYS A 55 -13.35 -15.25 2.25
C LYS A 55 -13.65 -13.77 2.10
N PHE A 56 -14.87 -13.48 1.65
CA PHE A 56 -15.47 -12.16 1.82
C PHE A 56 -15.63 -11.90 3.31
N THR A 57 -14.86 -10.96 3.86
CA THR A 57 -15.09 -10.49 5.22
C THR A 57 -16.08 -9.33 5.14
N SER A 58 -17.36 -9.60 5.36
CA SER A 58 -18.31 -8.50 5.57
C SER A 58 -18.15 -7.99 7.01
N LEU A 59 -17.84 -6.71 7.15
CA LEU A 59 -17.80 -6.02 8.44
C LEU A 59 -19.07 -5.18 8.58
N VAL A 60 -19.77 -5.34 9.70
CA VAL A 60 -20.87 -4.45 10.06
C VAL A 60 -20.28 -3.31 10.87
N ILE A 61 -20.33 -2.09 10.35
CA ILE A 61 -19.88 -0.88 11.05
C ILE A 61 -21.12 -0.01 11.24
N ASN A 62 -21.47 0.31 12.49
CA ASN A 62 -22.61 1.17 12.85
C ASN A 62 -23.95 0.74 12.22
N GLY A 63 -24.23 -0.56 12.19
CA GLY A 63 -25.47 -1.11 11.60
C GLY A 63 -25.50 -1.18 10.07
N HIS A 64 -24.50 -0.63 9.38
CA HIS A 64 -24.35 -0.75 7.94
C HIS A 64 -23.37 -1.88 7.60
N ARG A 65 -23.85 -2.87 6.85
CA ARG A 65 -22.98 -3.92 6.31
C ARG A 65 -22.17 -3.34 5.16
N ARG A 66 -20.86 -3.18 5.37
CA ARG A 66 -19.90 -2.85 4.31
C ARG A 66 -19.18 -4.14 3.93
N ILE A 67 -19.08 -4.40 2.64
CA ILE A 67 -18.35 -5.56 2.12
C ILE A 67 -17.05 -5.03 1.51
N CYS A 68 -15.95 -5.63 1.92
CA CYS A 68 -14.62 -5.40 1.35
C CYS A 68 -14.11 -6.72 0.79
N ASP A 69 -13.68 -6.71 -0.46
CA ASP A 69 -13.01 -7.86 -1.07
C ASP A 69 -11.58 -7.90 -0.56
N LEU A 70 -11.21 -8.93 0.21
CA LEU A 70 -9.89 -9.07 0.80
C LEU A 70 -9.05 -10.10 0.05
N PHE A 71 -7.90 -9.67 -0.45
CA PHE A 71 -6.83 -10.52 -0.96
C PHE A 71 -5.71 -10.57 0.07
N ASP A 72 -5.81 -11.50 1.01
CA ASP A 72 -4.80 -11.69 2.05
C ASP A 72 -3.70 -12.63 1.55
N LEU A 73 -2.59 -12.04 1.16
CA LEU A 73 -1.35 -12.67 0.71
C LEU A 73 -0.19 -12.24 1.63
N HIS A 74 -0.44 -11.91 2.90
CA HIS A 74 0.57 -11.33 3.79
C HIS A 74 1.83 -12.19 3.99
N GLN A 75 1.78 -13.50 3.68
CA GLN A 75 2.92 -14.41 3.75
C GLN A 75 3.66 -14.54 2.42
N GLU A 76 3.08 -14.02 1.33
CA GLU A 76 3.60 -14.17 -0.02
C GLU A 76 4.41 -12.93 -0.43
N GLN A 77 5.53 -13.19 -1.10
CA GLN A 77 6.30 -12.17 -1.81
C GLN A 77 5.87 -12.13 -3.27
N VAL A 78 5.16 -11.08 -3.66
CA VAL A 78 4.67 -10.91 -5.02
C VAL A 78 5.57 -9.93 -5.76
N PRO A 79 6.05 -10.21 -6.98
CA PRO A 79 6.79 -9.22 -7.77
C PRO A 79 5.98 -7.92 -7.96
N TYR A 80 6.65 -6.77 -7.91
CA TYR A 80 5.98 -5.46 -7.85
C TYR A 80 5.07 -5.23 -9.06
N GLU A 81 5.58 -5.52 -10.25
CA GLU A 81 4.89 -5.38 -11.52
C GLU A 81 3.63 -6.25 -11.62
N VAL A 82 3.67 -7.45 -11.02
CA VAL A 82 2.52 -8.36 -10.95
C VAL A 82 1.43 -7.75 -10.07
N ALA A 83 1.76 -7.33 -8.85
CA ALA A 83 0.78 -6.70 -7.97
C ALA A 83 0.24 -5.38 -8.55
N TRP A 84 1.08 -4.59 -9.22
CA TRP A 84 0.69 -3.37 -9.90
C TRP A 84 -0.26 -3.64 -11.08
N SER A 85 -0.06 -4.75 -11.82
CA SER A 85 -1.03 -5.18 -12.85
C SER A 85 -2.39 -5.54 -12.24
N TRP A 86 -2.41 -6.28 -11.11
CA TRP A 86 -3.66 -6.63 -10.42
C TRP A 86 -4.41 -5.40 -9.94
N GLN A 87 -3.70 -4.41 -9.37
CA GLN A 87 -4.30 -3.13 -8.98
C GLN A 87 -5.01 -2.49 -10.19
N LYS A 88 -4.35 -2.40 -11.35
CA LYS A 88 -4.93 -1.82 -12.57
C LYS A 88 -6.16 -2.59 -13.09
N GLU A 89 -6.14 -3.92 -13.02
CA GLU A 89 -7.26 -4.76 -13.42
C GLU A 89 -8.47 -4.60 -12.49
N ILE A 90 -8.27 -4.71 -11.18
CA ILE A 90 -9.32 -4.53 -10.16
C ILE A 90 -9.98 -3.15 -10.31
N VAL A 91 -9.18 -2.13 -10.61
CA VAL A 91 -9.65 -0.77 -10.86
C VAL A 91 -10.54 -0.68 -12.08
N ARG A 92 -10.11 -1.27 -13.19
CA ARG A 92 -10.90 -1.29 -14.42
C ARG A 92 -12.25 -1.95 -14.16
N ASP A 93 -12.25 -3.06 -13.45
CA ASP A 93 -13.45 -3.83 -13.14
C ASP A 93 -14.39 -3.06 -12.19
N LYS A 94 -13.83 -2.39 -11.16
CA LYS A 94 -14.61 -1.54 -10.25
C LYS A 94 -15.21 -0.34 -10.95
N ARG A 95 -14.48 0.30 -11.88
CA ARG A 95 -15.03 1.39 -12.69
C ARG A 95 -16.21 0.92 -13.52
N ALA A 96 -16.10 -0.24 -14.16
CA ALA A 96 -17.20 -0.83 -14.91
C ALA A 96 -18.42 -1.13 -14.02
N GLN A 97 -18.21 -1.66 -12.80
CA GLN A 97 -19.27 -1.88 -11.82
C GLN A 97 -19.93 -0.56 -11.40
N ILE A 98 -19.16 0.47 -11.04
CA ILE A 98 -19.69 1.79 -10.67
C ILE A 98 -20.53 2.37 -11.81
N THR A 99 -20.08 2.27 -13.06
CA THR A 99 -20.85 2.76 -14.22
C THR A 99 -22.17 2.00 -14.40
N LYS A 100 -22.20 0.70 -14.12
CA LYS A 100 -23.38 -0.16 -14.35
C LYS A 100 -24.36 -0.15 -13.18
N GLU A 101 -23.85 -0.15 -11.96
CA GLU A 101 -24.60 -0.42 -10.71
C GLU A 101 -24.61 0.79 -9.78
N GLY A 102 -23.90 1.86 -10.12
CA GLY A 102 -23.77 3.09 -9.32
C GLY A 102 -22.76 2.98 -8.17
N ASP A 103 -22.27 1.77 -7.88
CA ASP A 103 -21.38 1.50 -6.76
C ASP A 103 -20.54 0.23 -6.97
N CYS A 104 -19.54 0.02 -6.11
CA CYS A 104 -18.82 -1.23 -5.99
C CYS A 104 -18.39 -1.46 -4.53
N ASN A 105 -18.05 -2.70 -4.18
CA ASN A 105 -17.36 -2.97 -2.92
C ASN A 105 -15.96 -2.35 -2.94
N ASP A 106 -15.40 -2.04 -1.77
CA ASP A 106 -13.99 -1.70 -1.66
C ASP A 106 -13.13 -2.98 -1.77
N THR A 107 -11.84 -2.85 -2.09
CA THR A 107 -10.90 -3.98 -2.10
C THR A 107 -9.67 -3.65 -1.27
N LEU A 108 -9.13 -4.67 -0.60
CA LEU A 108 -7.86 -4.59 0.09
C LEU A 108 -6.97 -5.75 -0.36
N ILE A 109 -5.81 -5.43 -0.91
CA ILE A 109 -4.73 -6.41 -1.14
C ILE A 109 -3.71 -6.26 -0.02
N ILE A 110 -3.25 -7.37 0.55
CA ILE A 110 -2.21 -7.40 1.57
C ILE A 110 -1.14 -8.37 1.10
N LEU A 111 0.12 -7.96 1.02
CA LEU A 111 1.22 -8.78 0.51
C LEU A 111 2.57 -8.27 1.01
N GLN A 112 3.64 -8.93 0.57
CA GLN A 112 5.00 -8.42 0.63
C GLN A 112 5.59 -8.34 -0.79
N HIS A 113 6.65 -7.57 -0.96
CA HIS A 113 7.42 -7.55 -2.21
C HIS A 113 8.81 -8.15 -2.00
N PRO A 114 9.40 -8.81 -3.01
CA PRO A 114 10.85 -8.92 -3.12
C PRO A 114 11.50 -7.52 -3.10
N PRO A 115 12.81 -7.41 -2.83
CA PRO A 115 13.51 -6.13 -2.83
C PRO A 115 13.28 -5.33 -4.13
N VAL A 116 12.77 -4.10 -3.99
CA VAL A 116 12.42 -3.24 -5.14
C VAL A 116 12.44 -1.77 -4.75
N TYR A 117 12.88 -0.91 -5.66
CA TYR A 117 12.68 0.53 -5.57
C TYR A 117 11.52 0.98 -6.44
N THR A 118 10.70 1.87 -5.91
CA THR A 118 9.66 2.55 -6.70
C THR A 118 9.93 4.05 -6.67
N LEU A 119 9.72 4.72 -7.79
CA LEU A 119 9.86 6.16 -7.94
C LEU A 119 8.48 6.72 -8.23
N GLY A 120 7.96 7.52 -7.29
CA GLY A 120 6.71 8.25 -7.48
C GLY A 120 6.90 9.51 -8.34
N THR A 121 5.81 10.24 -8.54
CA THR A 121 5.72 11.43 -9.39
C THR A 121 6.63 12.56 -8.92
N ALA A 122 6.89 12.68 -7.61
CA ALA A 122 7.80 13.68 -7.06
C ALA A 122 9.27 13.23 -7.04
N SER A 123 9.59 12.05 -7.60
CA SER A 123 10.97 11.55 -7.61
C SER A 123 11.82 12.26 -8.65
N THR A 124 12.94 12.81 -8.19
CA THR A 124 14.04 13.35 -8.98
C THR A 124 15.24 12.40 -8.95
N VAL A 125 16.25 12.69 -9.78
CA VAL A 125 17.51 11.90 -9.81
C VAL A 125 18.24 12.00 -8.48
N GLU A 126 18.17 13.16 -7.81
CA GLU A 126 18.84 13.42 -6.53
C GLU A 126 18.24 12.62 -5.37
N ASN A 127 16.98 12.20 -5.48
CA ASN A 127 16.37 11.29 -4.50
C ASN A 127 17.00 9.89 -4.55
N VAL A 128 17.54 9.49 -5.70
CA VAL A 128 18.16 8.17 -5.89
C VAL A 128 19.62 8.22 -5.44
N LYS A 129 19.94 7.48 -4.38
CA LYS A 129 21.29 7.45 -3.76
C LYS A 129 22.18 6.32 -4.27
N PHE A 130 21.84 5.75 -5.41
CA PHE A 130 22.57 4.68 -6.07
C PHE A 130 22.64 4.96 -7.58
N ASP A 131 23.58 4.33 -8.27
CA ASP A 131 23.67 4.42 -9.73
C ASP A 131 22.46 3.72 -10.37
N MET A 132 21.62 4.48 -11.06
CA MET A 132 20.43 3.98 -11.75
C MET A 132 20.76 2.93 -12.82
N LYS A 133 21.97 2.95 -13.41
CA LYS A 133 22.39 1.95 -14.40
C LYS A 133 22.86 0.64 -13.77
N ASN A 134 23.26 0.69 -12.50
CA ASN A 134 23.79 -0.44 -11.73
C ASN A 134 23.04 -0.55 -10.39
N ALA A 135 21.72 -0.47 -10.46
CA ALA A 135 20.88 -0.49 -9.27
C ALA A 135 20.94 -1.86 -8.59
N PRO A 136 20.94 -1.92 -7.25
CA PRO A 136 21.05 -3.20 -6.55
C PRO A 136 19.77 -4.05 -6.65
N PHE A 137 18.63 -3.41 -6.96
CA PHE A 137 17.32 -4.05 -7.11
C PHE A 137 16.54 -3.42 -8.27
N ASN A 138 15.46 -4.08 -8.70
CA ASN A 138 14.58 -3.58 -9.74
C ASN A 138 14.01 -2.21 -9.38
N ILE A 139 13.81 -1.37 -10.39
CA ILE A 139 13.29 -0.02 -10.26
C ILE A 139 12.04 0.14 -11.11
N TYR A 140 10.98 0.68 -10.51
CA TYR A 140 9.75 1.04 -11.23
C TYR A 140 9.41 2.51 -11.05
N ARG A 141 9.24 3.24 -12.15
CA ARG A 141 8.59 4.56 -12.14
C ARG A 141 7.09 4.35 -12.15
N THR A 142 6.39 5.05 -11.27
CA THR A 142 4.96 4.83 -10.97
C THR A 142 4.23 6.15 -10.85
N GLU A 143 2.91 6.12 -10.93
CA GLU A 143 2.01 7.26 -10.86
C GLU A 143 1.69 7.65 -9.42
N ARG A 144 2.25 6.94 -8.44
CA ARG A 144 2.09 7.26 -7.02
C ARG A 144 2.75 8.59 -6.68
N GLY A 145 2.14 9.36 -5.80
CA GLY A 145 2.72 10.53 -5.15
C GLY A 145 3.90 10.17 -4.25
N GLY A 146 4.65 11.20 -3.89
CA GLY A 146 5.87 11.07 -3.11
C GLY A 146 7.10 10.74 -3.95
N GLU A 147 8.24 10.70 -3.28
CA GLU A 147 9.56 10.51 -3.87
C GLU A 147 9.89 9.01 -4.05
N VAL A 148 11.16 8.65 -4.04
CA VAL A 148 11.63 7.26 -4.05
C VAL A 148 11.23 6.51 -2.77
N THR A 149 10.89 5.23 -2.89
CA THR A 149 10.77 4.34 -1.73
C THR A 149 11.29 2.95 -2.03
N TYR A 150 11.51 2.17 -0.98
CA TYR A 150 11.96 0.78 -1.04
C TYR A 150 10.88 -0.14 -0.48
N HIS A 151 10.70 -1.29 -1.12
CA HIS A 151 9.94 -2.41 -0.61
C HIS A 151 10.78 -3.69 -0.56
N GLY A 152 10.47 -4.58 0.38
CA GLY A 152 11.22 -5.83 0.53
C GLY A 152 10.64 -6.79 1.56
N PRO A 153 11.26 -7.96 1.75
CA PRO A 153 10.80 -8.98 2.69
C PRO A 153 10.67 -8.46 4.13
N GLY A 154 9.66 -8.93 4.86
CA GLY A 154 9.33 -8.48 6.22
C GLY A 154 8.55 -7.17 6.26
N GLN A 155 8.33 -6.52 5.12
CA GLN A 155 7.51 -5.33 4.99
C GLN A 155 6.10 -5.72 4.55
N LEU A 156 5.10 -5.49 5.43
CA LEU A 156 3.72 -5.63 5.02
C LEU A 156 3.33 -4.44 4.13
N VAL A 157 2.84 -4.74 2.94
CA VAL A 157 2.35 -3.76 1.97
C VAL A 157 0.86 -3.99 1.75
N MET A 158 0.07 -2.92 1.81
CA MET A 158 -1.37 -2.98 1.60
C MET A 158 -1.81 -2.03 0.51
N TYR A 159 -2.71 -2.48 -0.37
CA TYR A 159 -3.33 -1.69 -1.42
C TYR A 159 -4.84 -1.60 -1.20
N PRO A 160 -5.34 -0.63 -0.41
CA PRO A 160 -6.75 -0.33 -0.38
C PRO A 160 -7.15 0.38 -1.68
N ILE A 161 -8.11 -0.21 -2.38
CA ILE A 161 -8.71 0.24 -3.62
C ILE A 161 -10.16 0.63 -3.29
N ILE A 162 -10.41 1.94 -3.18
CA ILE A 162 -11.63 2.49 -2.56
C ILE A 162 -12.35 3.45 -3.50
N ASN A 163 -13.69 3.40 -3.50
CA ASN A 163 -14.53 4.36 -4.20
C ASN A 163 -14.74 5.64 -3.36
N LEU A 164 -13.89 6.65 -3.52
CA LEU A 164 -13.99 7.90 -2.74
C LEU A 164 -15.27 8.71 -2.98
N ARG A 165 -15.96 8.55 -4.12
CA ARG A 165 -17.27 9.20 -4.35
C ARG A 165 -18.32 8.75 -3.34
N LYS A 166 -18.23 7.49 -2.90
CA LYS A 166 -19.13 6.90 -1.90
C LYS A 166 -18.78 7.30 -0.48
N HIS A 167 -17.49 7.50 -0.20
CA HIS A 167 -16.99 7.84 1.13
C HIS A 167 -16.87 9.35 1.28
N LYS A 168 -15.72 9.90 0.91
CA LYS A 168 -15.46 11.33 0.87
C LYS A 168 -14.43 11.59 -0.21
N MET A 169 -14.75 12.48 -1.15
CA MET A 169 -13.87 12.87 -2.24
C MET A 169 -12.76 13.83 -1.78
N ASP A 170 -11.96 13.37 -0.84
CA ASP A 170 -10.91 14.16 -0.20
C ASP A 170 -9.70 13.26 0.06
N LEU A 171 -8.63 13.52 -0.69
CA LEU A 171 -7.41 12.75 -0.61
C LEU A 171 -6.70 12.93 0.75
N HIS A 172 -6.77 14.12 1.35
CA HIS A 172 -6.17 14.37 2.66
C HIS A 172 -6.92 13.58 3.73
N TRP A 173 -8.25 13.62 3.71
CA TRP A 173 -9.06 12.80 4.60
C TRP A 173 -8.71 11.31 4.46
N TYR A 174 -8.57 10.82 3.24
CA TYR A 174 -8.24 9.41 3.00
C TYR A 174 -6.87 9.05 3.58
N LEU A 175 -5.83 9.85 3.31
CA LEU A 175 -4.49 9.67 3.86
C LEU A 175 -4.49 9.71 5.40
N ARG A 176 -5.14 10.71 6.01
CA ARG A 176 -5.23 10.81 7.49
C ARG A 176 -5.98 9.64 8.11
N THR A 177 -7.02 9.14 7.44
CA THR A 177 -7.76 7.95 7.89
C THR A 177 -6.86 6.71 7.89
N LEU A 178 -6.00 6.58 6.88
CA LEU A 178 -5.03 5.49 6.80
C LEU A 178 -3.90 5.60 7.84
N GLU A 179 -3.41 6.81 8.11
CA GLU A 179 -2.46 7.07 9.21
C GLU A 179 -3.04 6.62 10.55
N GLU A 180 -4.30 6.97 10.81
CA GLU A 180 -5.01 6.60 12.03
C GLU A 180 -5.16 5.07 12.17
N VAL A 181 -5.47 4.36 11.08
CA VAL A 181 -5.52 2.88 11.09
C VAL A 181 -4.17 2.29 11.49
N VAL A 182 -3.07 2.78 10.90
CA VAL A 182 -1.72 2.31 11.23
C VAL A 182 -1.36 2.61 12.68
N ILE A 183 -1.62 3.83 13.17
CA ILE A 183 -1.37 4.22 14.57
C ILE A 183 -2.12 3.31 15.53
N ARG A 184 -3.40 3.03 15.26
CA ARG A 184 -4.23 2.14 16.10
C ARG A 184 -3.71 0.71 16.11
N VAL A 185 -3.27 0.17 14.97
CA VAL A 185 -2.67 -1.17 14.90
C VAL A 185 -1.36 -1.22 15.69
N LEU A 186 -0.47 -0.24 15.49
CA LEU A 186 0.81 -0.14 16.20
C LEU A 186 0.62 -0.08 17.71
N SER A 187 -0.31 0.76 18.18
CA SER A 187 -0.62 0.91 19.60
C SER A 187 -1.25 -0.36 20.19
N SER A 188 -2.32 -0.89 19.56
CA SER A 188 -3.09 -2.00 20.12
C SER A 188 -2.39 -3.36 20.04
N THR A 189 -1.62 -3.61 18.99
CA THR A 189 -1.02 -4.93 18.73
C THR A 189 0.44 -5.01 19.19
N PHE A 190 1.17 -3.89 19.13
CA PHE A 190 2.60 -3.87 19.40
C PHE A 190 2.99 -2.93 20.53
N SER A 191 2.05 -2.21 21.13
CA SER A 191 2.30 -1.19 22.16
C SER A 191 3.30 -0.11 21.71
N ILE A 192 3.36 0.15 20.41
CA ILE A 192 4.21 1.19 19.83
C ILE A 192 3.43 2.51 19.78
N GLN A 193 3.98 3.54 20.41
CA GLN A 193 3.44 4.90 20.33
C GLN A 193 3.90 5.57 19.04
N ALA A 194 2.94 5.91 18.19
CA ALA A 194 3.18 6.54 16.92
C ALA A 194 2.26 7.75 16.70
N SER A 195 2.68 8.68 15.85
CA SER A 195 1.96 9.92 15.58
C SER A 195 2.09 10.33 14.11
N MET A 196 1.27 11.31 13.73
CA MET A 196 1.44 12.08 12.50
C MET A 196 2.35 13.28 12.78
N VAL A 197 3.18 13.66 11.83
CA VAL A 197 3.97 14.89 11.89
C VAL A 197 3.41 15.88 10.87
N GLU A 198 3.17 17.12 11.30
CA GLU A 198 2.65 18.17 10.42
C GLU A 198 3.59 18.38 9.21
N GLY A 199 3.00 18.52 8.02
CA GLY A 199 3.75 18.64 6.77
C GLY A 199 4.38 17.35 6.23
N LEU A 200 4.40 16.25 6.99
CA LEU A 200 5.03 15.00 6.58
C LEU A 200 4.03 13.83 6.51
N THR A 201 3.75 13.36 5.30
CA THR A 201 2.87 12.20 5.09
C THR A 201 3.50 10.91 5.62
N GLY A 202 2.72 10.16 6.40
CA GLY A 202 3.10 8.90 7.02
C GLY A 202 2.97 8.89 8.54
N VAL A 203 3.23 7.71 9.12
CA VAL A 203 3.22 7.50 10.57
C VAL A 203 4.65 7.40 11.09
N TRP A 204 4.89 8.00 12.25
CA TRP A 204 6.21 8.23 12.81
C TRP A 204 6.27 7.76 14.27
N GLU A 205 7.38 7.12 14.66
CA GLU A 205 7.67 6.73 16.04
C GLU A 205 8.05 7.98 16.83
N MET A 206 7.37 8.19 17.96
CA MET A 206 7.78 9.20 18.93
C MET A 206 8.91 8.61 19.77
N ARG A 207 10.12 9.12 19.61
CA ARG A 207 11.25 8.77 20.47
C ARG A 207 11.41 9.85 21.53
N ASN A 208 11.33 9.44 22.79
CA ASN A 208 11.72 10.28 23.93
C ASN A 208 13.23 10.50 23.94
#